data_AF-A0A9E3I1W8-F1
#
_entry.id   AF-A0A9E3I1W8-F1
#
_cell.length_a   1.000
_cell.length_b   1.000
_cell.length_c   1.000
_cell.angle_alpha   90.00
_cell.angle_beta   90.00
_cell.angle_gamma   90.00
#
_symmetry.space_group_name_H-M   'P 1'
#
loop_
_entity.id
_entity.type
_entity.pdbx_description
1 polymer ?
#
loop_
_entity_poly.entity_id
_entity_poly.type
_entity_poly.pdbx_seq_one_letter_code
_entity_poly.pdbx_strand_id
1 'polypeptide(L)'
;MVWIWGVTIFCSIWRGETMRFSGVGVFARRGLVIAFVVLIMFGTIEAAFAKRGGDDGKANKSTFVYSGEKRNGMAGASLTDSNGPSFTVVVDISEDAYVSEWDPEVNYGFDEEVRTGNGGLEYWGYLKFDLSRIPEGSSIISAKVRLDGRLVSNVDAFVGAHYLADDGWSEETITWNNCPTSFSSVPSDVVQAHLDYMYWEVGEDVNVAYNGDGVYSVVLKMCDACLDKWAYFYSRDTEFPDFWPVLEVECAGIKYGGGGGTAEDPYLVYTAEQMIQIADNPEDWDKHFRLIEDIDLSGYTGHQFHIISTDWQEPFMGVFDGGGHVISNFTYTIEGFVSRMGLFGCLGANSEVRDLGLEDPNVSVSLGNGAGALAGLLYGGVVRNCWARGVQVSGGFRAGGLAGEIYEGQLVDSYVDGGYVFGQNSYVGGLVGQNSDVIAGCYSTCQVDGASGFIGGLVGYTSGGSVINSFWDEQTSEQSWSWGGTGKTTVEMQTKSTFTDAGWDFVGESANGTEDIWRMCVDGLDYPRMACEFSNYGDFVCPDGVNFLDFAVLGSAWQSDPNDGNWNAVCDISDPNDRIINELDLTFFTENWLAGM
;
A
#
# COMPACT_ATOMS: atom_id res chain seq x y z
N MET A 1 34.19 19.21 38.16
CA MET A 1 32.89 19.02 38.84
C MET A 1 31.90 18.65 37.74
N VAL A 2 31.80 17.38 37.36
CA VAL A 2 30.74 16.38 37.70
C VAL A 2 30.05 15.90 36.39
N TRP A 3 30.58 14.77 35.88
CA TRP A 3 29.96 13.60 35.20
C TRP A 3 29.06 13.80 33.94
N ILE A 4 29.47 13.42 32.71
CA ILE A 4 29.61 12.08 32.03
C ILE A 4 28.18 11.51 31.69
N TRP A 5 27.83 11.02 30.48
CA TRP A 5 28.25 9.74 29.86
C TRP A 5 28.09 9.71 28.32
N GLY A 6 29.22 9.46 27.64
CA GLY A 6 29.28 8.63 26.43
C GLY A 6 30.17 7.43 26.76
N VAL A 7 29.80 6.23 26.31
CA VAL A 7 30.58 5.00 26.51
C VAL A 7 30.91 4.37 25.19
N THR A 8 32.22 4.33 24.93
CA THR A 8 32.90 3.35 24.09
C THR A 8 33.59 2.37 25.04
N ILE A 9 33.37 1.06 24.90
CA ILE A 9 34.06 0.04 25.72
C ILE A 9 35.32 -0.42 25.00
N PHE A 10 36.45 -0.21 25.68
CA PHE A 10 37.78 -0.74 25.35
C PHE A 10 38.08 -2.00 26.17
N CYS A 11 38.81 -2.90 25.54
CA CYS A 11 39.40 -4.13 26.07
C CYS A 11 40.42 -3.86 27.19
N SER A 12 40.45 -4.67 28.26
CA SER A 12 41.67 -4.92 29.04
C SER A 12 41.63 -6.20 29.88
N ILE A 13 42.81 -6.81 29.96
CA ILE A 13 43.17 -8.14 30.45
C ILE A 13 43.44 -8.13 31.97
N TRP A 14 43.02 -9.19 32.66
CA TRP A 14 43.34 -9.45 34.07
C TRP A 14 44.62 -10.31 34.24
N ARG A 15 45.41 -10.01 35.28
CA ARG A 15 46.67 -10.67 35.71
C ARG A 15 46.48 -11.43 37.03
N GLY A 16 47.20 -12.56 37.20
CA GLY A 16 47.58 -13.21 38.48
C GLY A 16 46.46 -14.05 39.13
N GLU A 17 46.65 -15.26 39.66
CA GLU A 17 47.79 -15.84 40.39
C GLU A 17 47.95 -17.38 40.15
N THR A 18 49.08 -17.88 40.63
CA THR A 18 49.78 -19.16 40.41
C THR A 18 49.14 -20.44 40.99
N MET A 19 49.31 -21.59 40.32
CA MET A 19 49.92 -22.79 40.92
C MET A 19 50.60 -23.72 39.89
N ARG A 20 51.78 -24.22 40.31
CA ARG A 20 52.91 -24.94 39.65
C ARG A 20 52.60 -26.40 39.30
N PHE A 21 53.39 -27.22 38.58
CA PHE A 21 54.37 -27.19 37.46
C PHE A 21 54.83 -28.67 37.32
N SER A 22 54.88 -29.24 36.11
CA SER A 22 55.88 -30.24 35.64
C SER A 22 55.49 -30.69 34.22
N GLY A 23 56.32 -30.77 33.19
CA GLY A 23 57.68 -30.34 32.91
C GLY A 23 57.94 -30.55 31.39
N VAL A 24 58.67 -29.60 30.77
CA VAL A 24 59.52 -29.70 29.54
C VAL A 24 58.86 -30.26 28.25
N GLY A 25 58.46 -29.43 27.28
CA GLY A 25 59.28 -28.94 26.13
C GLY A 25 58.97 -29.80 24.88
N VAL A 26 58.64 -29.33 23.67
CA VAL A 26 59.17 -28.23 22.83
C VAL A 26 58.14 -27.88 21.73
N PHE A 27 58.12 -26.58 21.39
CA PHE A 27 57.45 -25.83 20.31
C PHE A 27 56.91 -26.56 19.05
N ALA A 28 55.67 -26.23 18.64
CA ALA A 28 55.37 -25.43 17.43
C ALA A 28 53.87 -25.07 17.28
N ARG A 29 53.61 -23.76 17.19
CA ARG A 29 52.47 -22.98 16.65
C ARG A 29 51.10 -23.62 16.33
N ARG A 30 50.09 -23.17 17.11
CA ARG A 30 48.72 -22.66 16.78
C ARG A 30 48.19 -22.96 15.36
N GLY A 31 47.03 -23.59 15.11
CA GLY A 31 45.78 -23.71 15.89
C GLY A 31 44.89 -22.48 15.63
N LEU A 32 43.96 -22.54 14.66
CA LEU A 32 42.51 -22.80 14.82
C LEU A 32 41.82 -21.66 15.60
N VAL A 33 40.78 -20.98 15.08
CA VAL A 33 39.38 -21.37 15.29
C VAL A 33 38.41 -20.41 14.56
N ILE A 34 37.52 -21.01 13.78
CA ILE A 34 36.08 -20.71 13.53
C ILE A 34 35.72 -19.39 12.85
N ALA A 35 35.28 -19.51 11.59
CA ALA A 35 34.39 -18.58 10.91
C ALA A 35 33.02 -19.26 10.73
N PHE A 36 31.97 -18.59 11.20
CA PHE A 36 30.58 -18.81 10.80
C PHE A 36 30.43 -18.31 9.37
N VAL A 37 29.99 -19.16 8.44
CA VAL A 37 29.50 -18.75 7.12
C VAL A 37 28.19 -19.46 6.87
N VAL A 38 27.19 -18.62 6.67
CA VAL A 38 25.83 -18.86 6.23
C VAL A 38 25.85 -19.64 4.90
N LEU A 39 25.11 -20.75 4.87
CA LEU A 39 24.92 -21.54 3.66
C LEU A 39 23.72 -20.97 2.90
N ILE A 40 23.97 -20.23 1.83
CA ILE A 40 22.98 -19.97 0.77
C ILE A 40 23.34 -20.89 -0.39
N MET A 41 22.40 -21.78 -0.75
CA MET A 41 22.50 -22.64 -1.92
C MET A 41 22.14 -21.85 -3.18
N PHE A 42 23.04 -21.85 -4.17
CA PHE A 42 22.67 -21.77 -5.57
C PHE A 42 23.28 -22.95 -6.30
N GLY A 43 22.45 -23.65 -7.07
CA GLY A 43 22.78 -24.89 -7.75
C GLY A 43 23.66 -24.71 -8.98
N THR A 44 24.28 -25.82 -9.38
CA THR A 44 24.60 -26.09 -10.79
C THR A 44 24.33 -27.56 -11.09
N ILE A 45 23.53 -27.75 -12.13
CA ILE A 45 23.29 -29.00 -12.84
C ILE A 45 24.52 -29.28 -13.71
N GLU A 46 25.10 -30.49 -13.65
CA GLU A 46 25.65 -31.14 -14.84
C GLU A 46 25.44 -32.66 -14.75
N ALA A 47 24.93 -33.21 -15.85
CA ALA A 47 24.60 -34.60 -16.04
C ALA A 47 25.72 -35.36 -16.76
N ALA A 48 25.77 -36.67 -16.48
CA ALA A 48 26.20 -37.78 -17.33
C ALA A 48 27.70 -38.03 -17.57
N PHE A 49 28.18 -39.21 -17.14
CA PHE A 49 28.69 -40.25 -18.06
C PHE A 49 28.73 -41.64 -17.36
N ALA A 50 28.69 -42.70 -18.16
CA ALA A 50 28.06 -43.99 -17.86
C ALA A 50 29.00 -45.16 -17.45
N LYS A 51 28.39 -46.11 -16.70
CA LYS A 51 28.45 -47.59 -16.76
C LYS A 51 29.78 -48.38 -16.67
N ARG A 52 29.88 -49.22 -15.62
CA ARG A 52 30.31 -50.66 -15.55
C ARG A 52 30.27 -51.04 -14.06
N GLY A 53 29.61 -52.06 -13.54
CA GLY A 53 29.30 -53.42 -14.00
C GLY A 53 29.82 -54.38 -12.92
N GLY A 54 28.95 -55.15 -12.27
CA GLY A 54 29.35 -56.15 -11.26
C GLY A 54 28.18 -56.65 -10.42
N ASP A 55 27.81 -57.92 -10.66
CA ASP A 55 26.76 -58.70 -10.02
C ASP A 55 26.90 -58.84 -8.50
N ASP A 56 25.78 -59.06 -7.79
CA ASP A 56 25.55 -60.27 -6.96
C ASP A 56 24.22 -60.23 -6.18
N GLY A 57 23.23 -60.98 -6.69
CA GLY A 57 22.42 -61.97 -5.94
C GLY A 57 21.62 -61.61 -4.67
N LYS A 58 20.28 -61.59 -4.86
CA LYS A 58 19.19 -62.07 -3.97
C LYS A 58 18.65 -61.13 -2.86
N ALA A 59 17.45 -60.57 -3.09
CA ALA A 59 16.23 -60.81 -2.29
C ALA A 59 15.04 -60.02 -2.88
N ASN A 60 13.86 -60.65 -2.85
CA ASN A 60 12.56 -60.06 -3.19
C ASN A 60 12.34 -58.68 -2.54
N LYS A 61 12.15 -57.66 -3.36
CA LYS A 61 11.15 -56.59 -3.15
C LYS A 61 10.73 -56.13 -4.55
N SER A 62 9.49 -56.42 -4.92
CA SER A 62 8.80 -55.77 -6.02
C SER A 62 8.66 -54.30 -5.67
N THR A 63 9.65 -53.50 -6.06
CA THR A 63 9.60 -52.05 -6.03
C THR A 63 8.62 -51.61 -7.11
N PHE A 64 7.37 -51.35 -6.73
CA PHE A 64 6.47 -50.56 -7.57
C PHE A 64 7.00 -49.13 -7.56
N VAL A 65 7.66 -48.75 -8.65
CA VAL A 65 7.98 -47.35 -8.94
C VAL A 65 6.70 -46.75 -9.50
N TYR A 66 5.95 -46.02 -8.69
CA TYR A 66 5.06 -44.99 -9.24
C TYR A 66 5.95 -43.83 -9.64
N SER A 67 6.14 -43.66 -10.95
CA SER A 67 6.53 -42.38 -11.51
C SER A 67 5.32 -41.45 -11.39
N GLY A 68 5.21 -40.74 -10.27
CA GLY A 68 4.36 -39.56 -10.19
C GLY A 68 4.91 -38.53 -11.18
N GLU A 69 4.41 -38.57 -12.41
CA GLU A 69 4.59 -37.46 -13.34
C GLU A 69 3.78 -36.28 -12.77
N LYS A 70 4.43 -35.44 -11.95
CA LYS A 70 3.95 -34.07 -11.73
C LYS A 70 3.71 -33.44 -13.10
N ARG A 71 2.58 -32.73 -13.25
CA ARG A 71 2.27 -31.95 -14.46
C ARG A 71 3.41 -30.96 -14.72
N ASN A 72 4.34 -31.34 -15.59
CA ASN A 72 5.32 -30.43 -16.17
C ASN A 72 4.89 -30.16 -17.60
N GLY A 73 4.20 -29.04 -17.83
CA GLY A 73 3.78 -28.65 -19.17
C GLY A 73 3.11 -27.28 -19.29
N MET A 74 3.95 -26.25 -19.50
CA MET A 74 3.73 -24.99 -20.24
C MET A 74 2.64 -24.03 -19.72
N ALA A 75 2.86 -22.74 -19.47
CA ALA A 75 3.92 -21.80 -19.81
C ALA A 75 4.20 -20.85 -18.63
N GLY A 76 5.44 -20.36 -18.52
CA GLY A 76 5.91 -19.59 -17.38
C GLY A 76 5.09 -18.33 -17.10
N ALA A 77 4.31 -18.38 -16.02
CA ALA A 77 4.26 -17.24 -15.10
C ALA A 77 5.53 -17.35 -14.25
N SER A 78 6.44 -16.40 -14.45
CA SER A 78 7.55 -16.20 -13.54
C SER A 78 6.96 -15.93 -12.16
N LEU A 79 7.05 -16.88 -11.24
CA LEU A 79 6.91 -16.59 -9.81
C LEU A 79 8.08 -15.67 -9.46
N THR A 80 7.84 -14.37 -9.54
CA THR A 80 8.80 -13.35 -9.15
C THR A 80 9.07 -13.52 -7.66
N ASP A 81 10.32 -13.79 -7.32
CA ASP A 81 10.86 -13.63 -5.97
C ASP A 81 10.74 -12.15 -5.59
N SER A 82 9.56 -11.76 -5.10
CA SER A 82 9.34 -10.46 -4.50
C SER A 82 9.90 -10.52 -3.09
N ASN A 83 11.02 -9.83 -2.86
CA ASN A 83 11.70 -9.66 -1.57
C ASN A 83 10.86 -8.95 -0.49
N GLY A 84 9.52 -8.99 -0.56
CA GLY A 84 8.63 -8.55 0.51
C GLY A 84 8.49 -9.64 1.60
N PRO A 85 8.10 -9.28 2.83
CA PRO A 85 7.80 -10.26 3.87
C PRO A 85 6.62 -11.14 3.42
N SER A 86 6.75 -12.47 3.50
CA SER A 86 5.59 -13.36 3.34
C SER A 86 4.77 -13.43 4.63
N PHE A 87 3.46 -13.67 4.49
CA PHE A 87 2.59 -13.95 5.63
C PHE A 87 1.77 -15.21 5.35
N THR A 88 1.33 -15.88 6.42
CA THR A 88 0.52 -17.10 6.33
C THR A 88 -0.92 -16.79 6.75
N VAL A 89 -1.87 -17.18 5.90
CA VAL A 89 -3.30 -17.20 6.18
C VAL A 89 -3.72 -18.65 6.45
N VAL A 90 -4.41 -18.90 7.55
CA VAL A 90 -5.05 -20.20 7.83
C VAL A 90 -6.53 -20.07 7.51
N VAL A 91 -6.98 -20.83 6.52
CA VAL A 91 -8.37 -20.89 6.07
C VAL A 91 -9.01 -22.13 6.67
N ASP A 92 -10.07 -21.91 7.44
CA ASP A 92 -10.84 -22.99 8.04
C ASP A 92 -11.69 -23.67 6.96
N ILE A 93 -11.89 -24.98 7.09
CA ILE A 93 -12.78 -25.75 6.21
C ILE A 93 -14.21 -25.16 6.26
N SER A 94 -14.80 -24.93 5.08
CA SER A 94 -16.16 -24.40 4.96
C SER A 94 -17.20 -25.49 4.86
N GLU A 95 -16.89 -26.60 4.17
CA GLU A 95 -17.72 -27.81 4.08
C GLU A 95 -16.84 -29.04 3.90
N ASP A 96 -17.25 -30.19 4.46
CA ASP A 96 -16.63 -31.47 4.16
C ASP A 96 -17.63 -32.62 4.11
N ALA A 97 -17.26 -33.69 3.39
CA ALA A 97 -18.05 -34.92 3.32
C ALA A 97 -17.20 -36.08 2.81
N TYR A 98 -17.73 -37.29 2.89
CA TYR A 98 -17.32 -38.37 2.00
C TYR A 98 -18.52 -39.03 1.34
N VAL A 99 -18.26 -39.72 0.23
CA VAL A 99 -19.25 -40.51 -0.48
C VAL A 99 -18.80 -41.96 -0.56
N SER A 100 -19.77 -42.87 -0.63
CA SER A 100 -19.55 -44.32 -0.61
C SER A 100 -20.27 -44.98 -1.77
N GLU A 101 -19.56 -45.75 -2.60
CA GLU A 101 -20.19 -46.54 -3.67
C GLU A 101 -21.14 -47.61 -3.10
N TRP A 102 -20.88 -48.08 -1.88
CA TRP A 102 -21.67 -49.13 -1.24
C TRP A 102 -23.02 -48.67 -0.75
N ASP A 103 -23.10 -47.40 -0.36
CA ASP A 103 -24.29 -46.76 0.21
C ASP A 103 -24.59 -45.48 -0.58
N PRO A 104 -24.94 -45.59 -1.88
CA PRO A 104 -24.83 -44.48 -2.81
C PRO A 104 -25.87 -43.36 -2.63
N GLU A 105 -26.88 -43.61 -1.80
CA GLU A 105 -27.94 -42.65 -1.43
C GLU A 105 -27.72 -42.04 -0.05
N VAL A 106 -26.75 -42.53 0.73
CA VAL A 106 -26.48 -42.02 2.07
C VAL A 106 -25.60 -40.78 1.98
N ASN A 107 -25.99 -39.74 2.70
CA ASN A 107 -25.19 -38.55 2.90
C ASN A 107 -24.38 -38.70 4.19
N TYR A 108 -23.07 -38.45 4.11
CA TYR A 108 -22.13 -38.50 5.22
C TYR A 108 -21.46 -37.14 5.53
N GLY A 109 -22.00 -36.02 5.06
CA GLY A 109 -21.47 -34.67 5.32
C GLY A 109 -21.65 -34.15 6.74
N PHE A 110 -22.05 -35.01 7.69
CA PHE A 110 -22.07 -34.72 9.13
C PHE A 110 -21.37 -35.82 9.94
N ASP A 111 -20.71 -36.77 9.28
CA ASP A 111 -19.91 -37.77 9.98
C ASP A 111 -18.67 -37.09 10.56
N GLU A 112 -18.23 -37.52 11.74
CA GLU A 112 -17.00 -37.01 12.40
C GLU A 112 -15.69 -37.34 11.63
N GLU A 113 -15.80 -37.93 10.44
CA GLU A 113 -14.68 -38.40 9.63
C GLU A 113 -14.88 -38.16 8.14
N VAL A 114 -13.82 -37.74 7.45
CA VAL A 114 -13.70 -37.77 5.99
C VAL A 114 -12.93 -39.03 5.59
N ARG A 115 -13.43 -39.77 4.59
CA ARG A 115 -12.91 -41.09 4.22
C ARG A 115 -12.43 -41.17 2.79
N THR A 116 -11.38 -41.94 2.59
CA THR A 116 -10.91 -42.32 1.25
C THR A 116 -10.54 -43.80 1.21
N GLY A 117 -10.87 -44.47 0.12
CA GLY A 117 -10.69 -45.92 0.00
C GLY A 117 -10.72 -46.39 -1.45
N ASN A 118 -10.07 -47.51 -1.73
CA ASN A 118 -10.05 -48.16 -3.04
C ASN A 118 -10.00 -49.69 -2.88
N GLY A 119 -10.61 -50.42 -3.82
CA GLY A 119 -10.67 -51.88 -3.86
C GLY A 119 -11.70 -52.43 -2.88
N GLY A 120 -12.96 -52.49 -3.31
CA GLY A 120 -14.06 -53.02 -2.49
C GLY A 120 -14.48 -52.12 -1.32
N LEU A 121 -13.96 -50.89 -1.25
CA LEU A 121 -14.28 -49.84 -0.26
C LEU A 121 -14.10 -48.47 -0.93
N GLU A 122 -14.73 -48.23 -2.09
CA GLU A 122 -14.54 -46.99 -2.84
C GLU A 122 -15.20 -45.82 -2.10
N TYR A 123 -14.36 -45.01 -1.44
CA TYR A 123 -14.75 -43.78 -0.75
C TYR A 123 -13.98 -42.61 -1.31
N TRP A 124 -14.65 -41.49 -1.54
CA TRP A 124 -14.02 -40.23 -1.93
C TRP A 124 -14.33 -39.17 -0.88
N GLY A 125 -13.29 -38.50 -0.39
CA GLY A 125 -13.42 -37.37 0.53
C GLY A 125 -13.54 -36.07 -0.26
N TYR A 126 -14.42 -35.18 0.17
CA TYR A 126 -14.64 -33.86 -0.43
C TYR A 126 -14.38 -32.80 0.64
N LEU A 127 -13.59 -31.79 0.29
CA LEU A 127 -13.28 -30.66 1.15
C LEU A 127 -13.51 -29.37 0.37
N LYS A 128 -14.05 -28.34 1.03
CA LYS A 128 -14.26 -27.00 0.47
C LYS A 128 -13.73 -25.93 1.42
N PHE A 129 -13.08 -24.92 0.85
CA PHE A 129 -12.53 -23.78 1.58
C PHE A 129 -12.99 -22.46 0.93
N ASP A 130 -13.43 -21.51 1.75
CA ASP A 130 -13.75 -20.14 1.34
C ASP A 130 -12.49 -19.27 1.42
N LEU A 131 -12.02 -18.76 0.28
CA LEU A 131 -10.75 -18.03 0.19
C LEU A 131 -10.89 -16.53 0.47
N SER A 132 -12.08 -16.03 0.84
CA SER A 132 -12.33 -14.62 1.16
C SER A 132 -11.48 -14.08 2.32
N ARG A 133 -10.89 -14.96 3.15
CA ARG A 133 -9.94 -14.57 4.21
C ARG A 133 -8.57 -14.14 3.68
N ILE A 134 -8.24 -14.45 2.42
CA ILE A 134 -6.99 -14.03 1.78
C ILE A 134 -7.17 -12.59 1.29
N PRO A 135 -6.35 -11.61 1.72
CA PRO A 135 -6.51 -10.21 1.31
C PRO A 135 -6.51 -10.05 -0.21
N GLU A 136 -7.45 -9.30 -0.76
CA GLU A 136 -7.58 -9.08 -2.20
C GLU A 136 -6.26 -8.58 -2.83
N GLY A 137 -5.92 -9.11 -4.01
CA GLY A 137 -4.66 -8.80 -4.70
C GLY A 137 -3.42 -9.49 -4.14
N SER A 138 -3.56 -10.37 -3.13
CA SER A 138 -2.44 -11.18 -2.64
C SER A 138 -1.91 -12.12 -3.72
N SER A 139 -0.58 -12.25 -3.79
CA SER A 139 0.06 -13.28 -4.60
C SER A 139 0.31 -14.54 -3.77
N ILE A 140 -0.31 -15.66 -4.13
CA ILE A 140 -0.10 -16.94 -3.44
C ILE A 140 1.29 -17.49 -3.79
N ILE A 141 2.14 -17.66 -2.77
CA ILE A 141 3.48 -18.27 -2.88
C ILE A 141 3.36 -19.79 -2.80
N SER A 142 2.62 -20.29 -1.80
CA SER A 142 2.38 -21.72 -1.59
C SER A 142 1.07 -21.94 -0.84
N ALA A 143 0.49 -23.14 -0.96
CA ALA A 143 -0.69 -23.51 -0.19
C ALA A 143 -0.69 -25.01 0.13
N LYS A 144 -1.13 -25.37 1.33
CA LYS A 144 -1.16 -26.74 1.82
C LYS A 144 -2.48 -27.07 2.49
N VAL A 145 -3.11 -28.17 2.09
CA VAL A 145 -4.22 -28.73 2.86
C VAL A 145 -3.63 -29.63 3.95
N ARG A 146 -3.96 -29.36 5.21
CA ARG A 146 -3.55 -30.17 6.36
C ARG A 146 -4.74 -31.00 6.87
N LEU A 147 -4.57 -32.31 6.97
CA LEU A 147 -5.52 -33.23 7.62
C LEU A 147 -4.81 -34.12 8.64
N ASP A 148 -5.49 -34.49 9.72
CA ASP A 148 -4.98 -35.45 10.69
C ASP A 148 -5.50 -36.87 10.43
N GLY A 149 -4.59 -37.84 10.35
CA GLY A 149 -4.92 -39.24 10.10
C GLY A 149 -5.26 -40.03 11.37
N ARG A 150 -6.45 -40.64 11.41
CA ARG A 150 -6.93 -41.40 12.58
C ARG A 150 -6.70 -42.91 12.50
N LEU A 151 -6.93 -43.51 11.33
CA LEU A 151 -6.79 -44.95 11.12
C LEU A 151 -6.42 -45.23 9.65
N VAL A 152 -5.40 -46.07 9.43
CA VAL A 152 -4.92 -46.41 8.09
C VAL A 152 -4.71 -47.92 7.97
N SER A 153 -5.17 -48.50 6.86
CA SER A 153 -5.21 -49.95 6.63
C SER A 153 -3.85 -50.66 6.71
N ASN A 154 -2.73 -50.02 6.34
CA ASN A 154 -1.32 -50.41 6.58
C ASN A 154 -0.35 -49.47 5.80
N VAL A 155 0.97 -49.74 5.87
CA VAL A 155 2.00 -49.09 5.02
C VAL A 155 1.68 -49.34 3.54
N ASP A 156 1.85 -48.32 2.68
CA ASP A 156 1.51 -48.29 1.24
C ASP A 156 0.09 -47.79 0.85
N ALA A 157 -0.60 -47.08 1.74
CA ALA A 157 -1.80 -46.29 1.41
C ALA A 157 -1.39 -44.89 0.91
N PHE A 158 -1.70 -44.53 -0.34
CA PHE A 158 -1.40 -43.21 -0.92
C PHE A 158 -2.68 -42.52 -1.37
N VAL A 159 -2.82 -41.24 -1.01
CA VAL A 159 -4.02 -40.43 -1.25
C VAL A 159 -3.62 -39.23 -2.08
N GLY A 160 -4.27 -39.07 -3.24
CA GLY A 160 -4.14 -37.91 -4.11
C GLY A 160 -5.17 -36.85 -3.76
N ALA A 161 -4.73 -35.59 -3.77
CA ALA A 161 -5.60 -34.42 -3.75
C ALA A 161 -5.87 -34.00 -5.20
N HIS A 162 -7.14 -33.99 -5.61
CA HIS A 162 -7.56 -33.65 -6.96
C HIS A 162 -8.39 -32.37 -6.94
N TYR A 163 -7.91 -31.32 -7.62
CA TYR A 163 -8.70 -30.10 -7.78
C TYR A 163 -10.04 -30.37 -8.47
N LEU A 164 -11.08 -29.76 -7.92
CA LEU A 164 -12.46 -29.85 -8.36
C LEU A 164 -12.97 -28.43 -8.62
N ALA A 165 -13.28 -28.12 -9.88
CA ALA A 165 -13.82 -26.82 -10.29
C ALA A 165 -15.37 -26.77 -10.29
N ASP A 166 -16.02 -27.84 -9.84
CA ASP A 166 -17.46 -27.88 -9.62
C ASP A 166 -17.74 -27.84 -8.11
N ASP A 167 -17.89 -26.63 -7.62
CA ASP A 167 -17.97 -26.23 -6.22
C ASP A 167 -19.41 -26.19 -5.70
N GLY A 168 -20.38 -26.56 -6.55
CA GLY A 168 -21.82 -26.48 -6.27
C GLY A 168 -22.38 -27.60 -5.39
N TRP A 169 -21.54 -28.55 -4.96
CA TRP A 169 -21.94 -29.60 -4.01
C TRP A 169 -22.12 -29.01 -2.61
N SER A 170 -22.85 -29.70 -1.73
CA SER A 170 -22.96 -29.29 -0.32
C SER A 170 -22.95 -30.48 0.63
N GLU A 171 -22.34 -30.32 1.81
CA GLU A 171 -22.29 -31.32 2.87
C GLU A 171 -23.70 -31.78 3.30
N GLU A 172 -24.72 -30.92 3.18
CA GLU A 172 -26.11 -31.26 3.52
C GLU A 172 -26.79 -32.22 2.51
N THR A 173 -26.26 -32.34 1.29
CA THR A 173 -26.95 -33.05 0.19
C THR A 173 -26.08 -34.00 -0.63
N ILE A 174 -24.76 -33.97 -0.47
CA ILE A 174 -23.86 -34.80 -1.26
C ILE A 174 -24.01 -36.29 -0.92
N THR A 175 -24.02 -37.11 -1.96
CA THR A 175 -24.13 -38.56 -1.96
C THR A 175 -23.31 -39.09 -3.13
N TRP A 176 -23.03 -40.39 -3.18
CA TRP A 176 -22.35 -40.98 -4.34
C TRP A 176 -23.08 -40.68 -5.67
N ASN A 177 -24.41 -40.70 -5.65
CA ASN A 177 -25.24 -40.55 -6.85
C ASN A 177 -25.25 -39.12 -7.44
N ASN A 178 -24.91 -38.09 -6.66
CA ASN A 178 -24.92 -36.69 -7.09
C ASN A 178 -23.57 -35.97 -6.90
N CYS A 179 -22.53 -36.67 -6.44
CA CYS A 179 -21.22 -36.06 -6.25
C CYS A 179 -20.60 -35.60 -7.58
N PRO A 180 -19.82 -34.50 -7.58
CA PRO A 180 -19.04 -34.11 -8.74
C PRO A 180 -18.00 -35.16 -9.09
N THR A 181 -18.00 -35.62 -10.35
CA THR A 181 -17.09 -36.68 -10.86
C THR A 181 -16.01 -36.14 -11.80
N SER A 182 -16.08 -34.85 -12.15
CA SER A 182 -15.17 -34.20 -13.09
C SER A 182 -14.13 -33.37 -12.33
N PHE A 183 -13.16 -34.05 -11.72
CA PHE A 183 -11.98 -33.44 -11.09
C PHE A 183 -10.72 -33.70 -11.92
N SER A 184 -9.61 -33.05 -11.56
CA SER A 184 -8.33 -33.17 -12.26
C SER A 184 -7.84 -34.64 -12.38
N SER A 185 -7.41 -35.05 -13.57
CA SER A 185 -6.96 -36.43 -13.81
C SER A 185 -5.58 -36.75 -13.20
N VAL A 186 -4.80 -35.72 -12.91
CA VAL A 186 -3.52 -35.82 -12.19
C VAL A 186 -3.72 -35.07 -10.88
N PRO A 187 -3.46 -35.71 -9.72
CA PRO A 187 -3.56 -35.03 -8.44
C PRO A 187 -2.51 -33.93 -8.33
N SER A 188 -2.84 -32.86 -7.61
CA SER A 188 -1.95 -31.76 -7.26
C SER A 188 -0.74 -32.27 -6.47
N ASP A 189 -1.02 -33.18 -5.52
CA ASP A 189 -0.02 -33.91 -4.77
C ASP A 189 -0.54 -35.27 -4.30
N VAL A 190 0.39 -36.17 -3.97
CA VAL A 190 0.06 -37.51 -3.46
C VAL A 190 0.87 -37.77 -2.19
N VAL A 191 0.16 -38.05 -1.10
CA VAL A 191 0.74 -38.24 0.22
C VAL A 191 0.51 -39.67 0.68
N GLN A 192 1.52 -40.27 1.32
CA GLN A 192 1.35 -41.54 1.99
C GLN A 192 0.55 -41.34 3.28
N ALA A 193 -0.60 -42.00 3.39
CA ALA A 193 -1.42 -41.93 4.58
C ALA A 193 -0.72 -42.61 5.78
N HIS A 194 -0.68 -41.92 6.91
CA HIS A 194 -0.23 -42.45 8.19
C HIS A 194 -1.06 -41.83 9.33
N LEU A 195 -0.82 -42.29 10.56
CA LEU A 195 -1.33 -41.60 11.76
C LEU A 195 -0.47 -40.35 11.96
N ASP A 196 -1.06 -39.19 12.22
CA ASP A 196 -0.47 -37.82 12.32
C ASP A 196 -0.96 -36.88 11.20
N TYR A 197 -0.64 -35.58 11.33
CA TYR A 197 -0.90 -34.57 10.31
C TYR A 197 -0.17 -34.89 8.99
N MET A 198 -0.93 -34.78 7.90
CA MET A 198 -0.50 -34.91 6.52
C MET A 198 -0.78 -33.61 5.77
N TYR A 199 0.06 -33.31 4.77
CA TYR A 199 0.03 -32.06 4.02
C TYR A 199 0.06 -32.35 2.54
N TRP A 200 -0.93 -31.87 1.80
CA TRP A 200 -0.95 -31.90 0.34
C TRP A 200 -0.59 -30.52 -0.19
N GLU A 201 0.45 -30.44 -1.03
CA GLU A 201 0.83 -29.19 -1.71
C GLU A 201 -0.18 -28.90 -2.83
N VAL A 202 -0.95 -27.82 -2.69
CA VAL A 202 -2.07 -27.48 -3.59
C VAL A 202 -1.99 -26.05 -4.14
N GLY A 203 -0.82 -25.40 -4.02
CA GLY A 203 -0.63 -23.99 -4.33
C GLY A 203 -1.12 -23.56 -5.72
N GLU A 204 -0.86 -24.35 -6.76
CA GLU A 204 -1.30 -24.01 -8.13
C GLU A 204 -2.83 -23.96 -8.26
N ASP A 205 -3.53 -24.94 -7.67
CA ASP A 205 -4.99 -25.03 -7.77
C ASP A 205 -5.69 -24.00 -6.87
N VAL A 206 -5.16 -23.75 -5.67
CA VAL A 206 -5.64 -22.66 -4.80
C VAL A 206 -5.46 -21.32 -5.48
N ASN A 207 -4.36 -21.11 -6.21
CA ASN A 207 -4.16 -19.89 -6.98
C ASN A 207 -5.16 -19.75 -8.14
N VAL A 208 -5.54 -20.85 -8.80
CA VAL A 208 -6.62 -20.84 -9.81
C VAL A 208 -7.97 -20.47 -9.19
N ALA A 209 -8.32 -21.09 -8.06
CA ALA A 209 -9.56 -20.82 -7.34
C ALA A 209 -9.65 -19.38 -6.82
N TYR A 210 -8.57 -18.89 -6.19
CA TYR A 210 -8.50 -17.53 -5.64
C TYR A 210 -8.70 -16.45 -6.70
N ASN A 211 -8.07 -16.61 -7.87
CA ASN A 211 -8.24 -15.70 -9.01
C ASN A 211 -9.51 -16.00 -9.85
N GLY A 212 -10.27 -17.00 -9.45
CA GLY A 212 -11.50 -17.45 -10.11
C GLY A 212 -12.73 -17.02 -9.33
N ASP A 213 -13.39 -17.99 -8.70
CA ASP A 213 -14.63 -17.82 -7.95
C ASP A 213 -14.42 -17.64 -6.43
N GLY A 214 -13.18 -17.70 -5.96
CA GLY A 214 -12.83 -17.54 -4.55
C GLY A 214 -13.15 -18.76 -3.68
N VAL A 215 -13.47 -19.91 -4.27
CA VAL A 215 -13.76 -21.15 -3.54
C VAL A 215 -12.79 -22.25 -3.99
N TYR A 216 -12.13 -22.90 -3.04
CA TYR A 216 -11.27 -24.03 -3.34
C TYR A 216 -11.92 -25.34 -2.91
N SER A 217 -12.35 -26.14 -3.89
CA SER A 217 -12.84 -27.50 -3.69
C SER A 217 -11.80 -28.56 -4.09
N VAL A 218 -11.64 -29.60 -3.27
CA VAL A 218 -10.68 -30.69 -3.52
C VAL A 218 -11.28 -32.05 -3.16
N VAL A 219 -10.99 -33.05 -4.01
CA VAL A 219 -11.37 -34.45 -3.80
C VAL A 219 -10.15 -35.26 -3.37
N LEU A 220 -10.26 -35.96 -2.24
CA LEU A 220 -9.27 -36.90 -1.73
C LEU A 220 -9.59 -38.31 -2.21
N LYS A 221 -8.75 -38.83 -3.11
CA LYS A 221 -8.91 -40.17 -3.69
C LYS A 221 -7.68 -41.02 -3.47
N MET A 222 -7.86 -42.27 -3.07
CA MET A 222 -6.77 -43.23 -3.02
C MET A 222 -6.22 -43.56 -4.40
N CYS A 223 -4.91 -43.80 -4.46
CA CYS A 223 -4.23 -44.18 -5.68
C CYS A 223 -4.82 -45.47 -6.29
N ASP A 224 -4.81 -45.61 -7.61
CA ASP A 224 -5.38 -46.79 -8.28
C ASP A 224 -4.70 -48.11 -7.88
N ALA A 225 -3.42 -48.06 -7.48
CA ALA A 225 -2.70 -49.23 -6.99
C ALA A 225 -2.96 -49.58 -5.51
N CYS A 226 -3.66 -48.71 -4.80
CA CYS A 226 -3.96 -48.84 -3.38
C CYS A 226 -5.19 -49.74 -3.15
N LEU A 227 -5.21 -50.93 -3.75
CA LEU A 227 -6.34 -51.87 -3.67
C LEU A 227 -6.53 -52.43 -2.25
N ASP A 228 -7.78 -52.52 -1.83
CA ASP A 228 -8.24 -52.95 -0.50
C ASP A 228 -7.62 -52.11 0.63
N LYS A 229 -7.40 -50.82 0.36
CA LYS A 229 -6.88 -49.85 1.34
C LYS A 229 -7.91 -48.78 1.63
N TRP A 230 -7.77 -48.19 2.81
CA TRP A 230 -8.56 -47.04 3.25
C TRP A 230 -7.76 -46.16 4.22
N ALA A 231 -8.19 -44.90 4.34
CA ALA A 231 -7.75 -43.93 5.33
C ALA A 231 -8.94 -43.08 5.83
N TYR A 232 -8.88 -42.71 7.10
CA TYR A 232 -9.85 -41.83 7.77
C TYR A 232 -9.13 -40.60 8.29
N PHE A 233 -9.75 -39.44 8.07
CA PHE A 233 -9.30 -38.15 8.57
C PHE A 233 -10.40 -37.53 9.43
N TYR A 234 -10.04 -36.69 10.38
CA TYR A 234 -11.02 -35.90 11.11
C TYR A 234 -11.76 -34.93 10.18
N SER A 235 -13.09 -34.84 10.36
CA SER A 235 -13.93 -33.81 9.73
C SER A 235 -14.11 -32.61 10.66
N ARG A 236 -14.78 -31.58 10.16
CA ARG A 236 -15.26 -30.44 10.94
C ARG A 236 -16.32 -30.79 11.99
N ASP A 237 -17.02 -31.91 11.83
CA ASP A 237 -18.10 -32.33 12.73
C ASP A 237 -17.60 -33.04 13.98
N THR A 238 -16.31 -33.34 14.04
CA THR A 238 -15.71 -33.90 15.25
C THR A 238 -15.69 -32.89 16.40
N GLU A 239 -15.75 -33.41 17.63
CA GLU A 239 -15.68 -32.61 18.87
C GLU A 239 -14.30 -31.99 19.16
N PHE A 240 -13.32 -32.20 18.27
CA PHE A 240 -11.93 -31.78 18.41
C PHE A 240 -11.50 -30.78 17.32
N PRO A 241 -11.76 -29.47 17.49
CA PRO A 241 -11.44 -28.44 16.51
C PRO A 241 -9.97 -28.35 16.09
N ASP A 242 -9.04 -28.73 16.98
CA ASP A 242 -7.61 -28.72 16.67
C ASP A 242 -7.24 -29.70 15.53
N PHE A 243 -8.09 -30.71 15.26
CA PHE A 243 -7.90 -31.71 14.22
C PHE A 243 -8.72 -31.46 12.96
N TRP A 244 -9.48 -30.36 12.90
CA TRP A 244 -10.24 -30.02 11.69
C TRP A 244 -9.30 -29.81 10.49
N PRO A 245 -9.75 -30.18 9.27
CA PRO A 245 -9.03 -29.82 8.06
C PRO A 245 -8.82 -28.32 7.97
N VAL A 246 -7.62 -27.89 7.59
CA VAL A 246 -7.33 -26.48 7.31
C VAL A 246 -6.55 -26.34 6.01
N LEU A 247 -6.66 -25.17 5.40
CA LEU A 247 -5.82 -24.76 4.29
C LEU A 247 -4.86 -23.66 4.77
N GLU A 248 -3.56 -23.95 4.74
CA GLU A 248 -2.50 -23.01 5.10
C GLU A 248 -1.95 -22.37 3.81
N VAL A 249 -2.10 -21.06 3.65
CA VAL A 249 -1.71 -20.32 2.45
C VAL A 249 -0.62 -19.31 2.79
N GLU A 250 0.53 -19.45 2.15
CA GLU A 250 1.59 -18.45 2.21
C GLU A 250 1.39 -17.45 1.07
N CYS A 251 1.28 -16.17 1.41
CA CYS A 251 1.12 -15.07 0.48
C CYS A 251 2.34 -14.16 0.52
N ALA A 252 2.69 -13.58 -0.63
CA ALA A 252 3.58 -12.44 -0.65
C ALA A 252 2.90 -11.26 0.04
N GLY A 253 3.60 -10.58 0.94
CA GLY A 253 3.09 -9.36 1.57
C GLY A 253 2.74 -8.31 0.52
N ILE A 254 1.55 -7.72 0.64
CA ILE A 254 1.18 -6.55 -0.15
C ILE A 254 1.97 -5.38 0.42
N LYS A 255 2.88 -4.81 -0.37
CA LYS A 255 3.62 -3.62 0.01
C LYS A 255 2.70 -2.41 -0.11
N TYR A 256 2.64 -1.58 0.93
CA TYR A 256 1.70 -0.46 1.03
C TYR A 256 0.25 -0.93 0.86
N GLY A 257 -0.47 -0.42 -0.14
CA GLY A 257 -1.82 -0.80 -0.53
C GLY A 257 -1.91 -1.66 -1.79
N GLY A 258 -0.78 -2.14 -2.33
CA GLY A 258 -0.70 -2.86 -3.60
C GLY A 258 0.01 -2.06 -4.69
N GLY A 259 0.09 -2.63 -5.89
CA GLY A 259 0.84 -2.10 -7.04
C GLY A 259 2.31 -2.48 -7.06
N GLY A 260 2.94 -2.35 -8.22
CA GLY A 260 4.35 -2.72 -8.47
C GLY A 260 5.36 -1.57 -8.36
N GLY A 261 4.91 -0.35 -8.05
CA GLY A 261 5.76 0.84 -7.95
C GLY A 261 6.26 1.38 -9.30
N THR A 262 5.60 0.99 -10.40
CA THR A 262 5.91 1.43 -11.78
C THR A 262 4.95 2.52 -12.23
N ALA A 263 5.23 3.19 -13.36
CA ALA A 263 4.34 4.24 -13.87
C ALA A 263 2.94 3.71 -14.22
N GLU A 264 2.86 2.51 -14.80
CA GLU A 264 1.60 1.87 -15.19
C GLU A 264 0.89 1.18 -14.02
N ASP A 265 1.63 0.83 -12.97
CA ASP A 265 1.16 0.13 -11.79
C ASP A 265 1.85 0.70 -10.53
N PRO A 266 1.44 1.91 -10.08
CA PRO A 266 2.06 2.59 -8.95
C PRO A 266 1.67 1.94 -7.63
N TYR A 267 2.50 2.11 -6.60
CA TYR A 267 2.13 1.72 -5.25
C TYR A 267 0.92 2.53 -4.76
N LEU A 268 -0.11 1.85 -4.28
CA LEU A 268 -1.32 2.48 -3.76
C LEU A 268 -1.15 2.84 -2.29
N VAL A 269 -1.68 4.00 -1.92
CA VAL A 269 -1.58 4.54 -0.56
C VAL A 269 -2.95 5.09 -0.14
N TYR A 270 -3.47 4.60 0.97
CA TYR A 270 -4.77 4.96 1.53
C TYR A 270 -4.79 4.98 3.06
N THR A 271 -3.64 4.76 3.72
CA THR A 271 -3.52 4.93 5.17
C THR A 271 -2.29 5.75 5.56
N ALA A 272 -2.35 6.37 6.74
CA ALA A 272 -1.25 7.13 7.31
C ALA A 272 -0.03 6.24 7.64
N GLU A 273 -0.25 4.99 8.03
CA GLU A 273 0.83 4.02 8.28
C GLU A 273 1.61 3.74 6.98
N GLN A 274 0.92 3.64 5.85
CA GLN A 274 1.56 3.44 4.55
C GLN A 274 2.39 4.67 4.15
N MET A 275 1.92 5.89 4.45
CA MET A 275 2.72 7.11 4.25
C MET A 275 4.03 7.09 5.07
N ILE A 276 3.98 6.62 6.32
CA ILE A 276 5.18 6.48 7.15
C ILE A 276 6.10 5.38 6.61
N GLN A 277 5.54 4.27 6.11
CA GLN A 277 6.31 3.24 5.45
C GLN A 277 7.08 3.79 4.24
N ILE A 278 6.54 4.74 3.47
CA ILE A 278 7.29 5.36 2.36
C ILE A 278 8.55 6.06 2.89
N ALA A 279 8.44 6.80 4.00
CA ALA A 279 9.60 7.44 4.61
C ALA A 279 10.62 6.43 5.18
N ASP A 280 10.16 5.26 5.63
CA ASP A 280 11.00 4.20 6.20
C ASP A 280 11.70 3.30 5.18
N ASN A 281 11.29 3.34 3.91
CA ASN A 281 11.84 2.49 2.84
C ASN A 281 12.46 3.34 1.72
N PRO A 282 13.66 3.93 1.94
CA PRO A 282 14.33 4.77 0.95
C PRO A 282 14.67 4.05 -0.36
N GLU A 283 14.72 2.73 -0.37
CA GLU A 283 14.89 1.92 -1.58
C GLU A 283 13.74 2.04 -2.59
N ASP A 284 12.59 2.59 -2.17
CA ASP A 284 11.45 2.86 -3.05
C ASP A 284 11.30 4.33 -3.42
N TRP A 285 12.20 5.21 -2.99
CA TRP A 285 12.11 6.64 -3.29
C TRP A 285 12.29 6.98 -4.77
N ASP A 286 12.64 6.02 -5.62
CA ASP A 286 12.67 6.12 -7.08
C ASP A 286 11.41 5.52 -7.76
N LYS A 287 10.43 5.07 -6.97
CA LYS A 287 9.19 4.41 -7.45
C LYS A 287 8.03 5.38 -7.60
N HIS A 288 6.94 4.87 -8.17
CA HIS A 288 5.70 5.62 -8.35
C HIS A 288 4.69 5.27 -7.26
N PHE A 289 4.07 6.29 -6.66
CA PHE A 289 3.06 6.19 -5.62
C PHE A 289 1.81 6.95 -6.06
N ARG A 290 0.64 6.44 -5.68
CA ARG A 290 -0.65 7.13 -5.87
C ARG A 290 -1.49 7.06 -4.61
N LEU A 291 -1.97 8.22 -4.14
CA LEU A 291 -3.04 8.26 -3.15
C LEU A 291 -4.36 7.83 -3.79
N ILE A 292 -5.14 7.01 -3.09
CA ILE A 292 -6.49 6.61 -3.51
C ILE A 292 -7.56 6.94 -2.46
N GLU A 293 -7.15 7.53 -1.34
CA GLU A 293 -8.00 8.03 -0.26
C GLU A 293 -7.32 9.26 0.36
N ASP A 294 -8.12 10.11 1.01
CA ASP A 294 -7.58 11.19 1.84
C ASP A 294 -6.89 10.61 3.09
N ILE A 295 -5.80 11.24 3.52
CA ILE A 295 -4.98 10.77 4.65
C ILE A 295 -5.01 11.80 5.78
N ASP A 296 -5.54 11.41 6.94
CA ASP A 296 -5.44 12.21 8.16
C ASP A 296 -4.23 11.81 9.02
N LEU A 297 -3.30 12.74 9.23
CA LEU A 297 -2.11 12.55 10.07
C LEU A 297 -2.30 13.05 11.52
N SER A 298 -3.51 13.44 11.93
CA SER A 298 -3.78 13.98 13.28
C SER A 298 -3.39 13.01 14.43
N GLY A 299 -3.40 11.70 14.16
CA GLY A 299 -2.96 10.66 15.10
C GLY A 299 -1.43 10.58 15.30
N TYR A 300 -0.65 11.28 14.47
CA TYR A 300 0.81 11.19 14.41
C TYR A 300 1.45 12.48 14.91
N THR A 301 1.83 12.49 16.19
CA THR A 301 2.34 13.68 16.87
C THR A 301 3.86 13.67 17.01
N GLY A 302 4.45 14.86 17.18
CA GLY A 302 5.89 14.98 17.40
C GLY A 302 6.67 14.51 16.17
N HIS A 303 7.43 13.42 16.32
CA HIS A 303 8.24 12.82 15.25
C HIS A 303 7.78 11.38 14.91
N GLN A 304 6.52 11.04 15.20
CA GLN A 304 5.96 9.72 14.85
C GLN A 304 5.76 9.55 13.35
N PHE A 305 5.46 10.63 12.64
CA PHE A 305 5.61 10.66 11.19
C PHE A 305 7.09 10.83 10.85
N HIS A 306 7.64 10.02 9.96
CA HIS A 306 9.01 10.19 9.49
C HIS A 306 9.00 11.00 8.19
N ILE A 307 9.87 12.01 8.10
CA ILE A 307 9.94 12.86 6.90
C ILE A 307 10.52 12.07 5.72
N ILE A 308 9.87 12.17 4.56
CA ILE A 308 10.35 11.55 3.33
C ILE A 308 11.58 12.35 2.84
N SER A 309 12.75 11.70 2.87
CA SER A 309 14.04 12.27 2.47
C SER A 309 14.44 13.59 3.15
N THR A 310 15.24 13.53 4.21
CA THR A 310 15.81 14.74 4.86
C THR A 310 17.21 15.11 4.37
N ASP A 311 17.83 14.26 3.55
CA ASP A 311 19.17 14.47 2.98
C ASP A 311 19.09 14.74 1.48
N TRP A 312 19.76 15.80 1.04
CA TRP A 312 19.84 16.17 -0.37
C TRP A 312 20.70 15.21 -1.20
N GLN A 313 21.48 14.33 -0.55
CA GLN A 313 22.24 13.26 -1.20
C GLN A 313 21.41 12.01 -1.47
N GLU A 314 20.31 11.84 -0.73
CA GLU A 314 19.35 10.74 -0.91
C GLU A 314 17.96 11.35 -1.09
N PRO A 315 17.74 12.18 -2.13
CA PRO A 315 16.46 12.83 -2.37
C PRO A 315 15.38 11.81 -2.75
N PHE A 316 14.11 12.16 -2.56
CA PHE A 316 13.04 11.46 -3.27
C PHE A 316 13.18 11.71 -4.78
N MET A 317 13.13 10.68 -5.60
CA MET A 317 13.40 10.72 -7.05
C MET A 317 12.26 10.16 -7.90
N GLY A 318 11.22 9.64 -7.27
CA GLY A 318 10.08 8.98 -7.90
C GLY A 318 8.92 9.92 -8.18
N VAL A 319 7.74 9.34 -8.43
CA VAL A 319 6.50 10.10 -8.66
C VAL A 319 5.57 9.90 -7.47
N PHE A 320 5.07 10.99 -6.92
CA PHE A 320 4.01 10.99 -5.93
C PHE A 320 2.77 11.67 -6.51
N ASP A 321 1.81 10.87 -6.95
CA ASP A 321 0.54 11.29 -7.52
C ASP A 321 -0.51 11.36 -6.39
N GLY A 322 -0.89 12.56 -5.98
CA GLY A 322 -1.93 12.75 -4.98
C GLY A 322 -3.31 12.34 -5.47
N GLY A 323 -3.52 12.12 -6.77
CA GLY A 323 -4.80 11.66 -7.30
C GLY A 323 -5.99 12.61 -7.07
N GLY A 324 -5.73 13.87 -6.68
CA GLY A 324 -6.75 14.82 -6.22
C GLY A 324 -7.08 14.73 -4.72
N HIS A 325 -6.44 13.82 -3.99
CA HIS A 325 -6.64 13.61 -2.56
C HIS A 325 -5.83 14.57 -1.69
N VAL A 326 -6.21 14.62 -0.42
CA VAL A 326 -5.66 15.51 0.59
C VAL A 326 -4.91 14.74 1.68
N ILE A 327 -3.79 15.31 2.13
CA ILE A 327 -3.14 14.93 3.38
C ILE A 327 -3.37 16.03 4.43
N SER A 328 -4.06 15.69 5.51
CA SER A 328 -4.49 16.63 6.55
C SER A 328 -3.64 16.53 7.81
N ASN A 329 -3.54 17.65 8.55
CA ASN A 329 -2.98 17.73 9.90
C ASN A 329 -1.51 17.29 10.03
N PHE A 330 -0.74 17.33 8.93
CA PHE A 330 0.70 17.06 8.97
C PHE A 330 1.40 18.04 9.91
N THR A 331 1.91 17.56 11.04
CA THR A 331 2.57 18.42 12.04
C THR A 331 3.99 17.93 12.31
N TYR A 332 4.96 18.82 12.18
CA TYR A 332 6.35 18.54 12.50
C TYR A 332 7.06 19.74 13.12
N THR A 333 7.56 19.58 14.35
CA THR A 333 8.28 20.63 15.08
C THR A 333 9.68 20.16 15.48
N ILE A 334 10.71 20.96 15.19
CA ILE A 334 12.09 20.68 15.57
C ILE A 334 12.71 21.89 16.27
N GLU A 335 13.25 21.64 17.46
CA GLU A 335 14.12 22.56 18.18
C GLU A 335 15.60 22.25 17.87
N GLY A 336 16.19 22.91 16.87
CA GLY A 336 17.60 22.71 16.52
C GLY A 336 17.91 23.00 15.06
N PHE A 337 19.19 22.85 14.68
CA PHE A 337 19.64 23.00 13.29
C PHE A 337 19.23 21.80 12.44
N VAL A 338 18.34 22.01 11.48
CA VAL A 338 17.99 21.02 10.45
C VAL A 338 18.06 21.62 9.06
N SER A 339 18.42 20.82 8.07
CA SER A 339 18.66 21.36 6.74
C SER A 339 17.36 21.72 6.03
N ARG A 340 16.43 20.77 5.86
CA ARG A 340 15.32 20.90 4.91
C ARG A 340 14.10 20.16 5.43
N MET A 341 12.98 20.84 5.56
CA MET A 341 11.77 20.31 6.22
C MET A 341 10.51 20.61 5.43
N GLY A 342 9.64 19.61 5.36
CA GLY A 342 8.30 19.56 4.77
C GLY A 342 7.83 18.12 4.79
N LEU A 343 6.66 17.82 4.22
CA LEU A 343 6.23 16.43 4.01
C LEU A 343 7.34 15.62 3.30
N PHE A 344 7.94 16.25 2.29
CA PHE A 344 9.22 15.88 1.70
C PHE A 344 10.32 16.83 2.20
N GLY A 345 11.42 16.32 2.73
CA GLY A 345 12.57 17.18 3.02
C GLY A 345 13.25 17.60 1.72
N CYS A 346 13.52 16.67 0.81
CA CYS A 346 14.21 16.88 -0.46
C CYS A 346 13.54 16.13 -1.63
N LEU A 347 13.19 16.89 -2.67
CA LEU A 347 12.75 16.39 -3.97
C LEU A 347 13.90 16.53 -4.98
N GLY A 348 14.34 15.45 -5.63
CA GLY A 348 15.51 15.43 -6.52
C GLY A 348 15.17 15.50 -8.01
N ALA A 349 16.18 15.41 -8.88
CA ALA A 349 16.11 15.83 -10.28
C ALA A 349 15.13 15.09 -11.20
N ASN A 350 14.62 13.92 -10.78
CA ASN A 350 13.60 13.18 -11.53
C ASN A 350 12.29 13.05 -10.76
N SER A 351 12.19 13.69 -9.59
CA SER A 351 10.98 13.61 -8.80
C SER A 351 9.86 14.44 -9.41
N GLU A 352 8.66 13.92 -9.24
CA GLU A 352 7.43 14.63 -9.55
C GLU A 352 6.45 14.45 -8.39
N VAL A 353 5.97 15.56 -7.83
CA VAL A 353 4.82 15.55 -6.93
C VAL A 353 3.70 16.29 -7.64
N ARG A 354 2.54 15.64 -7.76
CA ARG A 354 1.41 16.24 -8.47
C ARG A 354 0.07 15.93 -7.86
N ASP A 355 -0.90 16.80 -8.15
CA ASP A 355 -2.32 16.59 -7.85
C ASP A 355 -2.57 16.28 -6.36
N LEU A 356 -1.87 16.99 -5.47
CA LEU A 356 -1.83 16.73 -4.03
C LEU A 356 -2.21 17.99 -3.22
N GLY A 357 -3.20 17.84 -2.34
CA GLY A 357 -3.60 18.86 -1.37
C GLY A 357 -3.00 18.62 0.02
N LEU A 358 -2.66 19.70 0.73
CA LEU A 358 -2.32 19.67 2.16
C LEU A 358 -3.29 20.55 2.95
N GLU A 359 -3.95 19.98 3.96
CA GLU A 359 -4.85 20.71 4.86
C GLU A 359 -4.24 20.86 6.25
N ASP A 360 -4.24 22.10 6.75
CA ASP A 360 -3.70 22.50 8.04
C ASP A 360 -2.28 21.97 8.35
N PRO A 361 -1.30 22.01 7.42
CA PRO A 361 0.05 21.56 7.71
C PRO A 361 0.76 22.54 8.64
N ASN A 362 1.45 22.01 9.65
CA ASN A 362 2.20 22.78 10.64
C ASN A 362 3.66 22.34 10.70
N VAL A 363 4.55 23.15 10.11
CA VAL A 363 6.00 22.90 10.05
C VAL A 363 6.74 23.99 10.80
N SER A 364 7.36 23.65 11.93
CA SER A 364 8.07 24.61 12.76
C SER A 364 9.53 24.20 12.99
N VAL A 365 10.44 25.03 12.47
CA VAL A 365 11.89 24.81 12.47
C VAL A 365 12.58 26.04 13.03
N SER A 366 13.19 25.88 14.22
CA SER A 366 13.81 27.02 14.89
C SER A 366 15.10 27.49 14.21
N LEU A 367 15.92 26.58 13.69
CA LEU A 367 17.18 26.88 13.02
C LEU A 367 17.31 25.93 11.82
N GLY A 368 17.44 26.43 10.60
CA GLY A 368 17.51 25.53 9.45
C GLY A 368 17.51 26.19 8.09
N ASN A 369 17.93 25.45 7.05
CA ASN A 369 18.15 26.03 5.72
C ASN A 369 16.84 26.27 4.96
N GLY A 370 15.90 25.34 4.95
CA GLY A 370 14.62 25.46 4.23
C GLY A 370 13.45 24.79 4.93
N ALA A 371 12.33 25.50 5.06
CA ALA A 371 11.07 24.98 5.56
C ALA A 371 9.93 25.34 4.60
N GLY A 372 9.12 24.34 4.25
CA GLY A 372 7.84 24.50 3.57
C GLY A 372 6.88 23.39 3.97
N ALA A 373 5.57 23.58 3.77
CA ALA A 373 4.59 22.55 4.12
C ALA A 373 4.81 21.26 3.31
N LEU A 374 4.96 21.41 1.99
CA LEU A 374 5.17 20.29 1.08
C LEU A 374 6.63 19.87 1.01
N ALA A 375 7.54 20.84 0.78
CA ALA A 375 8.94 20.55 0.52
C ALA A 375 9.92 21.48 1.24
N GLY A 376 10.97 20.91 1.84
CA GLY A 376 12.11 21.70 2.31
C GLY A 376 12.97 22.24 1.16
N LEU A 377 13.21 21.40 0.16
CA LEU A 377 14.00 21.67 -1.04
C LEU A 377 13.43 20.96 -2.26
N LEU A 378 13.32 21.69 -3.37
CA LEU A 378 13.30 21.14 -4.72
C LEU A 378 14.71 21.25 -5.32
N TYR A 379 15.31 20.12 -5.67
CA TYR A 379 16.65 19.96 -6.26
C TYR A 379 16.53 19.27 -7.62
N GLY A 380 16.02 19.99 -8.61
CA GLY A 380 15.77 19.45 -9.95
C GLY A 380 14.36 18.90 -10.20
N GLY A 381 13.59 18.59 -9.14
CA GLY A 381 12.26 17.99 -9.25
C GLY A 381 11.16 18.96 -9.70
N VAL A 382 10.00 18.41 -10.04
CA VAL A 382 8.80 19.17 -10.42
C VAL A 382 7.71 18.98 -9.37
N VAL A 383 7.16 20.09 -8.90
CA VAL A 383 5.91 20.11 -8.15
C VAL A 383 4.88 20.80 -9.01
N ARG A 384 3.74 20.14 -9.29
CA ARG A 384 2.67 20.71 -10.11
C ARG A 384 1.28 20.40 -9.57
N ASN A 385 0.30 21.27 -9.77
CA ASN A 385 -1.08 21.02 -9.33
C ASN A 385 -1.19 20.69 -7.84
N CYS A 386 -0.27 21.21 -7.03
CA CYS A 386 -0.24 21.00 -5.59
C CYS A 386 -0.70 22.26 -4.87
N TRP A 387 -1.37 22.07 -3.74
CA TRP A 387 -1.87 23.18 -2.95
C TRP A 387 -1.77 22.90 -1.46
N ALA A 388 -1.77 23.97 -0.67
CA ALA A 388 -1.83 23.88 0.78
C ALA A 388 -2.74 24.95 1.36
N ARG A 389 -3.57 24.58 2.34
CA ARG A 389 -4.53 25.48 2.98
C ARG A 389 -4.34 25.46 4.49
N GLY A 390 -4.55 26.61 5.13
CA GLY A 390 -4.37 26.74 6.59
C GLY A 390 -2.92 26.58 7.07
N VAL A 391 -1.94 26.79 6.19
CA VAL A 391 -0.52 26.50 6.49
C VAL A 391 -0.01 27.24 7.73
N GLN A 392 0.79 26.57 8.55
CA GLN A 392 1.53 27.18 9.67
C GLN A 392 3.01 26.83 9.51
N VAL A 393 3.78 27.70 8.87
CA VAL A 393 5.20 27.46 8.62
C VAL A 393 6.05 28.46 9.39
N SER A 394 6.95 27.97 10.23
CA SER A 394 8.00 28.77 10.88
C SER A 394 9.36 28.25 10.48
N GLY A 395 10.16 29.05 9.77
CA GLY A 395 11.46 28.63 9.24
C GLY A 395 12.65 29.49 9.72
N GLY A 396 13.84 28.89 9.68
CA GLY A 396 15.09 29.53 10.07
C GLY A 396 15.61 30.54 9.03
N PHE A 397 16.22 30.03 7.95
CA PHE A 397 16.84 30.84 6.89
C PHE A 397 15.94 31.02 5.68
N ARG A 398 15.21 29.98 5.24
CA ARG A 398 14.29 30.06 4.11
C ARG A 398 12.96 29.45 4.53
N ALA A 399 11.90 30.24 4.44
CA ALA A 399 10.54 29.82 4.79
C ALA A 399 9.61 30.14 3.64
N GLY A 400 8.88 29.13 3.16
CA GLY A 400 7.82 29.28 2.17
C GLY A 400 6.57 28.51 2.59
N GLY A 401 5.39 28.93 2.15
CA GLY A 401 4.16 28.18 2.43
C GLY A 401 4.20 26.76 1.85
N LEU A 402 4.59 26.60 0.58
CA LEU A 402 4.76 25.27 -0.05
C LEU A 402 6.19 24.77 0.02
N ALA A 403 7.16 25.61 -0.35
CA ALA A 403 8.56 25.19 -0.49
C ALA A 403 9.56 26.14 0.19
N GLY A 404 10.52 25.58 0.92
CA GLY A 404 11.60 26.38 1.51
C GLY A 404 12.55 26.96 0.44
N GLU A 405 13.02 26.11 -0.46
CA GLU A 405 13.97 26.47 -1.51
C GLU A 405 13.70 25.72 -2.81
N ILE A 406 13.79 26.42 -3.93
CA ILE A 406 13.86 25.84 -5.28
C ILE A 406 15.26 26.06 -5.84
N TYR A 407 15.91 24.97 -6.20
CA TYR A 407 17.23 24.94 -6.80
C TYR A 407 17.21 23.95 -7.98
N GLU A 408 17.32 24.43 -9.21
CA GLU A 408 17.25 23.62 -10.44
C GLU A 408 15.89 22.89 -10.67
N GLY A 409 14.88 23.09 -9.80
CA GLY A 409 13.55 22.47 -9.90
C GLY A 409 12.46 23.42 -10.38
N GLN A 410 11.21 22.96 -10.43
CA GLN A 410 10.07 23.75 -10.92
C GLN A 410 8.88 23.65 -9.97
N LEU A 411 8.22 24.77 -9.72
CA LEU A 411 6.92 24.83 -9.05
C LEU A 411 5.91 25.46 -10.02
N VAL A 412 4.90 24.69 -10.40
CA VAL A 412 4.01 25.05 -11.50
C VAL A 412 2.56 24.84 -11.08
N ASP A 413 1.65 25.73 -11.45
CA ASP A 413 0.20 25.56 -11.24
C ASP A 413 -0.12 25.15 -9.79
N SER A 414 0.34 25.95 -8.83
CA SER A 414 0.35 25.57 -7.41
C SER A 414 0.08 26.76 -6.51
N TYR A 415 -0.55 26.53 -5.36
CA TYR A 415 -0.98 27.64 -4.52
C TYR A 415 -0.96 27.40 -3.01
N VAL A 416 -0.96 28.50 -2.26
CA VAL A 416 -1.19 28.51 -0.80
C VAL A 416 -2.40 29.37 -0.50
N ASP A 417 -3.40 28.79 0.16
CA ASP A 417 -4.62 29.47 0.57
C ASP A 417 -4.71 29.65 2.09
N GLY A 418 -4.57 30.89 2.54
CA GLY A 418 -4.59 31.25 3.95
C GLY A 418 -3.41 30.71 4.76
N GLY A 419 -3.51 30.82 6.09
CA GLY A 419 -2.45 30.44 7.01
C GLY A 419 -1.45 31.56 7.33
N TYR A 420 -0.31 31.18 7.90
CA TYR A 420 0.78 32.07 8.33
C TYR A 420 2.16 31.47 8.04
N VAL A 421 3.03 32.25 7.41
CA VAL A 421 4.45 31.93 7.18
C VAL A 421 5.32 32.92 7.94
N PHE A 422 6.16 32.41 8.84
CA PHE A 422 7.12 33.19 9.62
C PHE A 422 8.55 32.78 9.33
N GLY A 423 9.45 33.75 9.15
CA GLY A 423 10.88 33.49 9.05
C GLY A 423 11.71 34.25 10.07
N GLN A 424 12.74 33.59 10.61
CA GLN A 424 13.58 34.19 11.63
C GLN A 424 14.72 35.07 11.08
N ASN A 425 15.38 34.66 9.99
CA ASN A 425 16.68 35.26 9.65
C ASN A 425 16.89 35.78 8.22
N SER A 426 16.26 35.25 7.16
CA SER A 426 16.72 35.61 5.80
C SER A 426 15.64 35.75 4.73
N TYR A 427 14.99 34.68 4.27
CA TYR A 427 14.11 34.76 3.10
C TYR A 427 12.76 34.13 3.44
N VAL A 428 11.69 34.93 3.33
CA VAL A 428 10.34 34.52 3.67
C VAL A 428 9.42 34.86 2.51
N GLY A 429 8.72 33.86 1.98
CA GLY A 429 7.71 34.04 0.94
C GLY A 429 6.41 33.36 1.30
N GLY A 430 5.26 33.92 0.90
CA GLY A 430 3.97 33.26 1.09
C GLY A 430 3.90 31.89 0.38
N LEU A 431 4.62 31.72 -0.74
CA LEU A 431 4.72 30.46 -1.48
C LEU A 431 6.10 29.81 -1.34
N VAL A 432 7.17 30.56 -1.65
CA VAL A 432 8.54 30.04 -1.69
C VAL A 432 9.52 30.97 -0.95
N GLY A 433 10.35 30.42 -0.07
CA GLY A 433 11.37 31.20 0.63
C GLY A 433 12.44 31.73 -0.33
N GLN A 434 13.14 30.82 -1.02
CA GLN A 434 14.13 31.16 -2.05
C GLN A 434 13.86 30.44 -3.37
N ASN A 435 13.88 31.19 -4.47
CA ASN A 435 13.79 30.65 -5.82
C ASN A 435 15.12 30.79 -6.58
N SER A 436 15.58 29.76 -7.27
CA SER A 436 16.72 29.83 -8.18
C SER A 436 16.40 29.33 -9.59
N ASP A 437 15.13 29.00 -9.86
CA ASP A 437 14.67 28.42 -11.13
C ASP A 437 13.21 28.86 -11.41
N VAL A 438 12.33 28.01 -11.95
CA VAL A 438 10.99 28.40 -12.43
C VAL A 438 9.92 28.27 -11.35
N ILE A 439 9.18 29.36 -11.17
CA ILE A 439 7.83 29.38 -10.56
C ILE A 439 6.87 29.89 -11.63
N ALA A 440 5.81 29.15 -11.94
CA ALA A 440 4.86 29.52 -13.00
C ALA A 440 3.42 29.20 -12.65
N GLY A 441 2.49 30.13 -12.91
CA GLY A 441 1.06 29.86 -12.68
C GLY A 441 0.71 29.64 -11.21
N CYS A 442 1.40 30.31 -10.29
CA CYS A 442 1.23 30.07 -8.86
C CYS A 442 0.61 31.25 -8.13
N TYR A 443 0.00 31.02 -6.97
CA TYR A 443 -0.39 32.14 -6.12
C TYR A 443 -0.28 31.88 -4.61
N SER A 444 -0.34 32.94 -3.82
CA SER A 444 -0.45 32.86 -2.35
C SER A 444 -1.38 33.92 -1.77
N THR A 445 -2.21 33.53 -0.82
CA THR A 445 -3.03 34.43 0.02
C THR A 445 -2.59 34.38 1.49
N CYS A 446 -1.47 33.73 1.79
CA CYS A 446 -0.99 33.51 3.15
C CYS A 446 -0.47 34.79 3.80
N GLN A 447 -0.73 34.99 5.09
CA GLN A 447 -0.07 36.05 5.87
C GLN A 447 1.42 35.75 5.99
N VAL A 448 2.28 36.74 5.73
CA VAL A 448 3.74 36.56 5.77
C VAL A 448 4.35 37.53 6.76
N ASP A 449 5.24 37.04 7.61
CA ASP A 449 5.94 37.86 8.61
C ASP A 449 7.37 37.33 8.85
N GLY A 450 8.21 38.13 9.50
CA GLY A 450 9.54 37.71 9.85
C GLY A 450 10.29 38.66 10.76
N ALA A 451 11.20 38.11 11.56
CA ALA A 451 12.01 38.90 12.48
C ALA A 451 13.08 39.73 11.76
N SER A 452 13.58 39.24 10.62
CA SER A 452 14.55 39.95 9.77
C SER A 452 14.65 39.31 8.38
N GLY A 453 15.15 40.07 7.39
CA GLY A 453 15.43 39.57 6.04
C GLY A 453 14.54 40.16 4.94
N PHE A 454 14.44 39.45 3.82
CA PHE A 454 13.55 39.76 2.72
C PHE A 454 12.24 38.98 2.89
N ILE A 455 11.18 39.73 3.14
CA ILE A 455 9.83 39.22 3.35
C ILE A 455 9.04 39.64 2.11
N GLY A 456 8.53 38.66 1.37
CA GLY A 456 7.79 38.87 0.14
C GLY A 456 6.44 38.18 0.17
N GLY A 457 5.43 38.81 -0.43
CA GLY A 457 4.09 38.20 -0.47
C GLY A 457 4.04 36.85 -1.19
N LEU A 458 4.82 36.65 -2.27
CA LEU A 458 4.93 35.38 -2.98
C LEU A 458 6.28 34.67 -2.73
N VAL A 459 7.37 35.34 -3.10
CA VAL A 459 8.76 34.86 -3.00
C VAL A 459 9.59 35.82 -2.15
N GLY A 460 10.38 35.26 -1.22
CA GLY A 460 11.28 36.04 -0.37
C GLY A 460 12.53 36.54 -1.11
N TYR A 461 13.21 35.64 -1.83
CA TYR A 461 14.41 35.98 -2.61
C TYR A 461 14.51 35.15 -3.89
N THR A 462 14.90 35.77 -5.01
CA THR A 462 15.18 35.05 -6.26
C THR A 462 16.64 35.21 -6.69
N SER A 463 17.33 34.08 -6.89
CA SER A 463 18.72 33.99 -7.33
C SER A 463 18.81 33.43 -8.76
N GLY A 464 18.53 34.25 -9.75
CA GLY A 464 18.63 33.86 -11.17
C GLY A 464 17.44 33.03 -11.70
N GLY A 465 16.46 32.72 -10.84
CA GLY A 465 15.19 32.10 -11.22
C GLY A 465 14.21 33.08 -11.89
N SER A 466 13.12 32.53 -12.42
CA SER A 466 12.01 33.25 -13.05
C SER A 466 10.71 33.00 -12.31
N VAL A 467 9.89 34.04 -12.17
CA VAL A 467 8.54 33.95 -11.62
C VAL A 467 7.57 34.48 -12.67
N ILE A 468 6.69 33.62 -13.18
CA ILE A 468 5.94 33.84 -14.42
C ILE A 468 4.45 33.65 -14.15
N ASN A 469 3.62 34.64 -14.51
CA ASN A 469 2.16 34.56 -14.39
C ASN A 469 1.70 34.12 -12.98
N SER A 470 2.41 34.58 -11.95
CA SER A 470 2.16 34.23 -10.55
C SER A 470 1.82 35.46 -9.73
N PHE A 471 0.94 35.28 -8.75
CA PHE A 471 0.28 36.38 -8.04
C PHE A 471 0.31 36.21 -6.52
N TRP A 472 0.17 37.31 -5.79
CA TRP A 472 -0.07 37.26 -4.35
C TRP A 472 -1.05 38.34 -3.95
N ASP A 473 -1.83 38.08 -2.89
CA ASP A 473 -2.80 39.03 -2.37
C ASP A 473 -2.14 40.05 -1.44
N GLU A 474 -2.22 41.34 -1.79
CA GLU A 474 -1.59 42.43 -1.05
C GLU A 474 -2.18 42.65 0.34
N GLN A 475 -3.47 42.34 0.52
CA GLN A 475 -4.17 42.57 1.79
C GLN A 475 -4.01 41.39 2.74
N THR A 476 -4.18 40.16 2.28
CA THR A 476 -4.12 38.99 3.17
C THR A 476 -2.69 38.64 3.56
N SER A 477 -1.72 38.89 2.69
CA SER A 477 -0.31 38.69 3.02
C SER A 477 0.28 39.76 3.93
N GLU A 478 -0.39 40.91 4.03
CA GLU A 478 0.10 42.14 4.68
C GLU A 478 1.42 42.68 4.10
N GLN A 479 1.82 42.22 2.92
CA GLN A 479 3.02 42.69 2.23
C GLN A 479 2.67 43.76 1.20
N SER A 480 3.65 44.57 0.82
CA SER A 480 3.54 45.55 -0.28
C SER A 480 4.54 45.26 -1.41
N TRP A 481 5.26 44.15 -1.30
CA TRP A 481 6.36 43.81 -2.17
C TRP A 481 6.65 42.30 -2.15
N SER A 482 7.23 41.79 -3.24
CA SER A 482 7.82 40.47 -3.33
C SER A 482 8.97 40.49 -4.34
N TRP A 483 9.94 39.57 -4.22
CA TRP A 483 11.07 39.50 -5.14
C TRP A 483 10.62 39.12 -6.57
N GLY A 484 9.53 38.37 -6.69
CA GLY A 484 8.94 37.97 -7.96
C GLY A 484 7.42 37.78 -7.86
N GLY A 485 6.78 37.66 -9.01
CA GLY A 485 5.32 37.67 -9.12
C GLY A 485 4.74 39.08 -9.07
N THR A 486 3.42 39.17 -9.22
CA THR A 486 2.69 40.45 -9.26
C THR A 486 1.73 40.53 -8.08
N GLY A 487 1.85 41.58 -7.27
CA GLY A 487 0.88 41.88 -6.22
C GLY A 487 -0.46 42.26 -6.82
N LYS A 488 -1.54 41.70 -6.27
CA LYS A 488 -2.91 41.93 -6.67
C LYS A 488 -3.75 42.23 -5.46
N THR A 489 -4.72 43.12 -5.63
CA THR A 489 -5.70 43.33 -4.57
C THR A 489 -6.58 42.09 -4.40
N THR A 490 -7.17 41.86 -3.22
CA THR A 490 -8.17 40.80 -3.03
C THR A 490 -9.26 40.77 -4.08
N VAL A 491 -9.75 41.94 -4.49
CA VAL A 491 -10.76 42.03 -5.55
C VAL A 491 -10.22 41.49 -6.88
N GLU A 492 -8.99 41.86 -7.26
CA GLU A 492 -8.37 41.33 -8.48
C GLU A 492 -8.06 39.82 -8.36
N MET A 493 -7.63 39.36 -7.19
CA MET A 493 -7.36 37.95 -6.91
C MET A 493 -8.63 37.08 -6.90
N GLN A 494 -9.79 37.69 -6.72
CA GLN A 494 -11.10 37.04 -6.83
C GLN A 494 -11.79 37.33 -8.16
N THR A 495 -11.06 37.86 -9.17
CA THR A 495 -11.61 38.15 -10.50
C THR A 495 -11.00 37.20 -11.53
N LYS A 496 -11.82 36.39 -12.21
CA LYS A 496 -11.38 35.34 -13.14
C LYS A 496 -10.52 35.88 -14.26
N SER A 497 -10.87 37.05 -14.79
CA SER A 497 -10.13 37.66 -15.90
C SER A 497 -8.68 37.98 -15.54
N THR A 498 -8.37 38.22 -14.26
CA THR A 498 -6.99 38.43 -13.79
C THR A 498 -6.08 37.26 -14.17
N PHE A 499 -6.61 36.04 -14.09
CA PHE A 499 -5.86 34.81 -14.31
C PHE A 499 -5.94 34.37 -15.78
N THR A 500 -7.11 34.44 -16.41
CA THR A 500 -7.24 34.07 -17.84
C THR A 500 -6.42 35.00 -18.74
N ASP A 501 -6.32 36.31 -18.42
CA ASP A 501 -5.48 37.26 -19.15
C ASP A 501 -3.98 36.95 -18.97
N ALA A 502 -3.61 36.26 -17.90
CA ALA A 502 -2.28 35.74 -17.65
C ALA A 502 -2.04 34.35 -18.26
N GLY A 503 -3.06 33.78 -18.93
CA GLY A 503 -2.97 32.49 -19.62
C GLY A 503 -3.25 31.27 -18.75
N TRP A 504 -3.89 31.42 -17.60
CA TRP A 504 -4.30 30.28 -16.78
C TRP A 504 -5.51 29.58 -17.40
N ASP A 505 -5.43 28.26 -17.54
CA ASP A 505 -6.44 27.42 -18.18
C ASP A 505 -7.55 27.01 -17.20
N PHE A 506 -8.73 27.60 -17.38
CA PHE A 506 -9.90 27.34 -16.54
C PHE A 506 -10.86 26.35 -17.18
N VAL A 507 -11.56 25.60 -16.32
CA VAL A 507 -12.66 24.74 -16.77
C VAL A 507 -13.69 25.52 -17.56
N GLY A 508 -14.06 24.95 -18.72
CA GLY A 508 -15.12 25.46 -19.58
C GLY A 508 -14.69 26.63 -20.47
N GLU A 509 -13.39 26.89 -20.60
CA GLU A 509 -12.85 27.72 -21.67
C GLU A 509 -11.80 26.95 -22.50
N SER A 510 -11.23 27.60 -23.51
CA SER A 510 -10.31 26.93 -24.45
C SER A 510 -9.32 27.89 -25.11
N ALA A 511 -9.24 29.12 -24.61
CA ALA A 511 -8.47 30.18 -25.25
C ALA A 511 -6.97 30.07 -24.92
N ASN A 512 -6.64 29.45 -23.80
CA ASN A 512 -5.30 29.35 -23.20
C ASN A 512 -4.89 27.90 -22.89
N GLY A 513 -5.77 26.92 -23.09
CA GLY A 513 -5.50 25.49 -22.91
C GLY A 513 -6.75 24.64 -23.14
N THR A 514 -6.63 23.33 -22.92
CA THR A 514 -7.74 22.37 -22.85
C THR A 514 -7.53 21.37 -21.69
N GLU A 515 -6.56 21.66 -20.85
CA GLU A 515 -6.12 20.88 -19.70
C GLU A 515 -7.03 21.11 -18.48
N ASP A 516 -7.84 22.19 -18.48
CA ASP A 516 -8.92 22.41 -17.53
C ASP A 516 -8.40 22.42 -16.07
N ILE A 517 -7.26 23.08 -15.84
CA ILE A 517 -6.47 23.01 -14.60
C ILE A 517 -7.16 23.73 -13.43
N TRP A 518 -7.69 24.93 -13.70
CA TRP A 518 -8.21 25.82 -12.67
C TRP A 518 -9.73 25.90 -12.70
N ARG A 519 -10.31 26.13 -11.53
CA ARG A 519 -11.73 26.48 -11.38
C ARG A 519 -11.86 27.69 -10.47
N MET A 520 -12.90 28.47 -10.65
CA MET A 520 -13.22 29.58 -9.75
C MET A 520 -14.72 29.81 -9.76
N CYS A 521 -15.23 30.20 -8.60
CA CYS A 521 -16.56 30.76 -8.42
C CYS A 521 -16.83 31.97 -9.30
N VAL A 522 -18.03 32.53 -9.14
CA VAL A 522 -18.32 33.90 -9.60
C VAL A 522 -17.33 34.91 -8.98
N ASP A 523 -17.02 35.95 -9.76
CA ASP A 523 -16.08 36.99 -9.35
C ASP A 523 -16.45 37.62 -7.99
N GLY A 524 -15.44 37.84 -7.15
CA GLY A 524 -15.57 38.51 -5.85
C GLY A 524 -15.98 37.61 -4.69
N LEU A 525 -16.12 36.30 -4.91
CA LEU A 525 -16.48 35.34 -3.85
C LEU A 525 -15.27 34.57 -3.32
N ASP A 526 -14.45 34.02 -4.21
CA ASP A 526 -13.35 33.11 -3.85
C ASP A 526 -12.17 33.23 -4.82
N TYR A 527 -11.05 32.60 -4.46
CA TYR A 527 -9.83 32.49 -5.28
C TYR A 527 -9.90 31.29 -6.23
N PRO A 528 -9.03 31.22 -7.26
CA PRO A 528 -8.93 30.03 -8.11
C PRO A 528 -8.51 28.79 -7.33
N ARG A 529 -9.21 27.67 -7.50
CA ARG A 529 -8.89 26.36 -6.91
C ARG A 529 -8.51 25.35 -8.00
N MET A 530 -7.87 24.26 -7.61
CA MET A 530 -7.54 23.19 -8.56
C MET A 530 -8.80 22.45 -8.98
N ALA A 531 -8.92 22.14 -10.27
CA ALA A 531 -10.01 21.32 -10.77
C ALA A 531 -10.00 19.90 -10.21
N CYS A 532 -8.83 19.37 -9.86
CA CYS A 532 -8.67 18.01 -9.33
C CYS A 532 -9.21 17.86 -7.88
N GLU A 533 -9.33 18.94 -7.11
CA GLU A 533 -9.99 18.97 -5.79
C GLU A 533 -11.44 18.47 -5.86
N PHE A 534 -12.08 18.64 -7.01
CA PHE A 534 -13.50 18.41 -7.24
C PHE A 534 -13.73 17.27 -8.24
N SER A 535 -12.79 16.32 -8.28
CA SER A 535 -12.91 15.10 -9.08
C SER A 535 -13.95 14.11 -8.54
N ASN A 536 -14.36 14.29 -7.28
CA ASN A 536 -15.48 13.58 -6.66
C ASN A 536 -16.78 14.35 -6.90
N TYR A 537 -17.70 13.73 -7.63
CA TYR A 537 -19.02 14.25 -7.94
C TYR A 537 -19.82 14.63 -6.68
N GLY A 538 -20.49 15.79 -6.68
CA GLY A 538 -21.50 16.16 -5.68
C GLY A 538 -20.98 16.98 -4.50
N ASP A 539 -20.00 17.87 -4.70
CA ASP A 539 -19.56 18.79 -3.65
C ASP A 539 -20.60 19.88 -3.33
N PHE A 540 -21.64 20.08 -4.18
CA PHE A 540 -22.65 21.15 -4.14
C PHE A 540 -22.10 22.56 -3.92
N VAL A 541 -20.78 22.74 -3.96
CA VAL A 541 -20.09 23.92 -3.51
C VAL A 541 -19.36 24.52 -4.71
N CYS A 542 -19.25 25.83 -4.65
CA CYS A 542 -18.39 26.62 -5.51
C CYS A 542 -17.01 25.93 -5.70
N PRO A 543 -16.50 25.77 -6.93
CA PRO A 543 -16.62 26.71 -8.05
C PRO A 543 -17.66 26.40 -9.13
N ASP A 544 -18.24 25.19 -9.19
CA ASP A 544 -19.11 24.79 -10.32
C ASP A 544 -20.57 25.22 -10.15
N GLY A 545 -20.87 25.67 -8.94
CA GLY A 545 -22.23 25.76 -8.43
C GLY A 545 -22.99 24.46 -8.57
N VAL A 546 -24.27 24.50 -8.25
CA VAL A 546 -25.09 23.29 -8.28
C VAL A 546 -25.47 22.97 -9.74
N ASN A 547 -25.02 21.82 -10.27
CA ASN A 547 -25.21 21.42 -11.67
C ASN A 547 -25.79 19.99 -11.82
N PHE A 548 -25.83 19.47 -13.06
CA PHE A 548 -26.45 18.17 -13.34
C PHE A 548 -25.74 16.98 -12.69
N LEU A 549 -24.44 17.08 -12.41
CA LEU A 549 -23.68 16.06 -11.70
C LEU A 549 -24.08 16.03 -10.22
N ASP A 550 -24.19 17.19 -9.59
CA ASP A 550 -24.69 17.33 -8.22
C ASP A 550 -26.13 16.81 -8.10
N PHE A 551 -26.95 17.03 -9.13
CA PHE A 551 -28.31 16.49 -9.19
C PHE A 551 -28.32 14.95 -9.21
N ALA A 552 -27.36 14.33 -9.91
CA ALA A 552 -27.25 12.88 -9.96
C ALA A 552 -26.84 12.32 -8.59
N VAL A 553 -25.94 12.99 -7.88
CA VAL A 553 -25.51 12.61 -6.52
C VAL A 553 -26.65 12.81 -5.52
N LEU A 554 -27.34 13.96 -5.54
CA LEU A 554 -28.56 14.18 -4.76
C LEU A 554 -29.62 13.11 -5.05
N GLY A 555 -29.79 12.76 -6.33
CA GLY A 555 -30.71 11.72 -6.77
C GLY A 555 -30.34 10.31 -6.27
N SER A 556 -29.04 10.01 -6.11
CA SER A 556 -28.56 8.71 -5.63
C SER A 556 -28.86 8.46 -4.14
N ALA A 557 -28.92 9.54 -3.36
CA ALA A 557 -29.21 9.52 -1.93
C ALA A 557 -30.65 10.01 -1.61
N TRP A 558 -31.50 10.15 -2.63
CA TRP A 558 -32.86 10.69 -2.48
C TRP A 558 -33.71 9.86 -1.50
N GLN A 559 -34.40 10.54 -0.59
CA GLN A 559 -35.25 9.94 0.46
C GLN A 559 -34.52 8.98 1.40
N SER A 560 -33.23 9.21 1.65
CA SER A 560 -32.44 8.42 2.61
C SER A 560 -32.16 9.17 3.92
N ASP A 561 -31.90 8.40 4.98
CA ASP A 561 -31.43 8.88 6.28
C ASP A 561 -30.16 8.11 6.73
N PRO A 562 -29.44 8.52 7.81
CA PRO A 562 -28.17 7.90 8.23
C PRO A 562 -28.17 6.39 8.49
N ASN A 563 -29.33 5.73 8.51
CA ASN A 563 -29.43 4.27 8.64
C ASN A 563 -29.47 3.55 7.29
N ASP A 564 -29.61 4.27 6.17
CA ASP A 564 -29.69 3.71 4.84
C ASP A 564 -28.31 3.61 4.19
N GLY A 565 -28.05 2.50 3.47
CA GLY A 565 -26.75 2.24 2.84
C GLY A 565 -26.41 3.15 1.66
N ASN A 566 -27.37 3.91 1.14
CA ASN A 566 -27.19 4.91 0.09
C ASN A 566 -27.20 6.35 0.62
N TRP A 567 -27.22 6.54 1.95
CA TRP A 567 -27.19 7.86 2.54
C TRP A 567 -25.82 8.51 2.38
N ASN A 568 -25.85 9.78 1.98
CA ASN A 568 -24.65 10.59 1.81
C ASN A 568 -24.83 11.93 2.52
N ALA A 569 -24.06 12.17 3.57
CA ALA A 569 -24.11 13.41 4.35
C ALA A 569 -23.97 14.69 3.51
N VAL A 570 -23.27 14.62 2.39
CA VAL A 570 -23.02 15.77 1.49
C VAL A 570 -24.30 16.22 0.78
N CYS A 571 -25.31 15.35 0.67
CA CYS A 571 -26.60 15.64 0.02
C CYS A 571 -27.64 16.30 0.96
N ASP A 572 -27.38 16.38 2.26
CA ASP A 572 -28.27 16.98 3.27
C ASP A 572 -27.91 18.46 3.45
N ILE A 573 -28.29 19.23 2.44
CA ILE A 573 -27.91 20.63 2.20
C ILE A 573 -29.00 21.63 2.62
N SER A 574 -30.13 21.15 3.13
CA SER A 574 -31.17 22.00 3.69
C SER A 574 -30.65 22.85 4.87
N ASP A 575 -31.14 24.09 5.00
CA ASP A 575 -30.89 24.95 6.18
C ASP A 575 -32.20 25.20 6.94
N PRO A 576 -32.37 24.66 8.17
CA PRO A 576 -31.39 23.85 8.90
C PRO A 576 -31.34 22.40 8.42
N ASN A 577 -30.14 21.81 8.48
CA ASN A 577 -29.90 20.40 8.18
C ASN A 577 -30.77 19.49 9.07
N ASP A 578 -31.49 18.57 8.45
CA ASP A 578 -32.50 17.73 9.12
C ASP A 578 -32.16 16.22 9.11
N ARG A 579 -31.02 15.83 8.53
CA ARG A 579 -30.56 14.43 8.38
C ARG A 579 -31.43 13.59 7.46
N ILE A 580 -32.26 14.19 6.62
CA ILE A 580 -33.14 13.49 5.70
C ILE A 580 -33.05 14.14 4.33
N ILE A 581 -32.52 13.42 3.34
CA ILE A 581 -32.37 13.98 1.99
C ILE A 581 -33.74 13.98 1.29
N ASN A 582 -34.37 15.15 1.17
CA ASN A 582 -35.75 15.30 0.76
C ASN A 582 -36.03 16.58 -0.08
N GLU A 583 -37.30 16.97 -0.21
CA GLU A 583 -37.71 18.15 -0.98
C GLU A 583 -37.12 19.46 -0.46
N LEU A 584 -36.74 19.56 0.81
CA LEU A 584 -36.04 20.72 1.37
C LEU A 584 -34.65 20.86 0.78
N ASP A 585 -33.89 19.76 0.68
CA ASP A 585 -32.56 19.74 0.04
C ASP A 585 -32.67 20.04 -1.45
N LEU A 586 -33.65 19.46 -2.14
CA LEU A 586 -33.89 19.78 -3.55
C LEU A 586 -34.31 21.25 -3.76
N THR A 587 -35.06 21.82 -2.82
CA THR A 587 -35.42 23.24 -2.90
C THR A 587 -34.15 24.09 -2.79
N PHE A 588 -33.32 23.84 -1.77
CA PHE A 588 -32.05 24.53 -1.56
C PHE A 588 -31.09 24.34 -2.74
N PHE A 589 -31.01 23.13 -3.29
CA PHE A 589 -30.30 22.80 -4.53
C PHE A 589 -30.74 23.69 -5.70
N THR A 590 -32.06 23.79 -5.94
CA THR A 590 -32.58 24.57 -7.08
C THR A 590 -32.44 26.08 -6.91
N GLU A 591 -32.43 26.57 -5.67
CA GLU A 591 -32.18 27.99 -5.37
C GLU A 591 -30.74 28.40 -5.71
N ASN A 592 -29.81 27.45 -5.64
CA ASN A 592 -28.39 27.64 -5.89
C ASN A 592 -27.92 27.08 -7.25
N TRP A 593 -28.86 26.71 -8.13
CA TRP A 593 -28.60 26.14 -9.45
C TRP A 593 -27.74 27.07 -10.32
N LEU A 594 -26.55 26.59 -10.70
CA LEU A 594 -25.51 27.33 -11.44
C LEU A 594 -25.02 28.62 -10.77
N ALA A 595 -25.47 28.90 -9.55
CA ALA A 595 -25.11 30.08 -8.76
C ALA A 595 -24.12 29.75 -7.64
N GLY A 596 -24.05 28.46 -7.24
CA GLY A 596 -23.28 27.98 -6.08
C GLY A 596 -23.99 28.23 -4.76
N MET A 597 -23.75 27.35 -3.78
CA MET A 597 -24.23 27.50 -2.40
C MET A 597 -23.36 28.48 -1.60
#